data_AF-J8BV43-F1
#
_entry.id   AF-J8BV43-F1
#
_cell.length_a   1.000
_cell.length_b   1.000
_cell.length_c   1.000
_cell.angle_alpha   90.00
_cell.angle_beta   90.00
_cell.angle_gamma   90.00
#
_symmetry.space_group_name_H-M   'P 1'
#
loop_
_entity.id
_entity.type
_entity.pdbx_description
1 polymer ?
#
loop_
_entity_poly.entity_id
_entity_poly.type
_entity_poly.pdbx_seq_one_letter_code
_entity_poly.pdbx_strand_id
1 'polypeptide(L)'
;MFLNQNPQLASYEIGDWSYGDLNVRTWGEGASLKLGKFCSIADHVTVFLGGEHRTDWISTYPFNAKVPVGAGFSGHPKTKGDVIIGHDVWIGSGAMIMSGVKVGSVSLLTRSD
;
A
#
# COMPACT_ATOMS: atom_id res chain seq x y z
N MET A 1 -16.48 -0.89 -12.31
CA MET A 1 -15.32 -0.77 -13.22
C MET A 1 -14.25 -1.74 -12.73
N PHE A 2 -13.54 -2.44 -13.62
CA PHE A 2 -12.44 -3.30 -13.19
C PHE A 2 -11.21 -2.45 -12.85
N LEU A 3 -10.46 -2.86 -11.83
CA LEU A 3 -9.33 -2.08 -11.31
C LEU A 3 -8.20 -1.94 -12.33
N ASN A 4 -7.99 -2.94 -13.19
CA ASN A 4 -6.99 -2.89 -14.27
C ASN A 4 -7.34 -1.89 -15.40
N GLN A 5 -8.56 -1.36 -15.41
CA GLN A 5 -8.99 -0.32 -16.34
C GLN A 5 -8.90 1.09 -15.72
N ASN A 6 -8.61 1.19 -14.42
CA ASN A 6 -8.55 2.47 -13.72
C ASN A 6 -7.21 3.19 -14.05
N PRO A 7 -7.24 4.39 -14.67
CA PRO A 7 -6.01 5.12 -15.01
C PRO A 7 -5.13 5.46 -13.79
N GLN A 8 -5.71 5.61 -12.60
CA GLN A 8 -4.96 5.87 -11.38
C GLN A 8 -4.14 4.67 -10.90
N LEU A 9 -4.45 3.47 -11.41
CA LEU A 9 -3.78 2.22 -11.06
C LEU A 9 -2.89 1.69 -12.19
N ALA A 10 -2.74 2.44 -13.30
CA ALA A 10 -2.03 1.99 -14.50
C ALA A 10 -0.53 1.69 -14.28
N SER A 11 0.07 2.23 -13.21
CA SER A 11 1.47 1.97 -12.84
C SER A 11 1.69 0.69 -12.01
N TYR A 12 0.61 -0.03 -11.66
CA TYR A 12 0.66 -1.23 -10.81
C TYR A 12 0.26 -2.49 -11.58
N GLU A 13 0.68 -3.65 -11.09
CA GLU A 13 0.27 -4.93 -11.65
C GLU A 13 -1.10 -5.33 -11.11
N ILE A 14 -2.15 -5.12 -11.89
CA ILE A 14 -3.53 -5.43 -11.49
C ILE A 14 -4.11 -6.55 -12.37
N GLY A 15 -4.50 -7.65 -11.73
CA GLY A 15 -5.10 -8.80 -12.39
C GLY A 15 -6.51 -8.55 -12.91
N ASP A 16 -6.87 -9.27 -13.97
CA ASP A 16 -8.20 -9.22 -14.58
C ASP A 16 -9.32 -9.55 -13.58
N TRP A 17 -10.50 -8.97 -13.83
CA TRP A 17 -11.75 -9.22 -13.10
C TRP A 17 -11.75 -8.76 -11.63
N SER A 18 -10.63 -8.27 -11.11
CA SER A 18 -10.59 -7.59 -9.81
C SER A 18 -11.28 -6.24 -9.90
N TYR A 19 -12.15 -5.94 -8.94
CA TYR A 19 -13.02 -4.75 -8.95
C TYR A 19 -13.14 -4.12 -7.56
N GLY A 20 -13.60 -2.87 -7.50
CA GLY A 20 -13.93 -2.19 -6.25
C GLY A 20 -13.30 -0.80 -6.11
N ASP A 21 -13.14 -0.35 -4.87
CA ASP A 21 -12.52 0.92 -4.50
C ASP A 21 -11.16 0.67 -3.83
N LEU A 22 -10.09 0.95 -4.55
CA LEU A 22 -8.72 0.73 -4.07
C LEU A 22 -7.92 2.02 -4.16
N ASN A 23 -7.49 2.52 -3.00
CA ASN A 23 -6.58 3.64 -2.91
C ASN A 23 -5.14 3.15 -2.69
N VAL A 24 -4.17 3.70 -3.43
CA VAL A 24 -2.76 3.38 -3.26
C VAL A 24 -1.99 4.64 -2.88
N ARG A 25 -1.28 4.60 -1.75
CA ARG A 25 -0.47 5.70 -1.21
C ARG A 25 1.01 5.36 -1.36
N THR A 26 1.77 6.27 -1.95
CA THR A 26 3.23 6.15 -2.12
C THR A 26 3.89 7.50 -1.88
N TRP A 27 5.14 7.49 -1.38
CA TRP A 27 5.97 8.68 -1.16
C TRP A 27 7.27 8.64 -1.97
N GLY A 28 7.39 7.70 -2.91
CA GLY A 28 8.53 7.62 -3.83
C GLY A 28 9.69 6.76 -3.34
N GLU A 29 9.49 5.91 -2.33
CA GLU A 29 10.53 4.99 -1.82
C GLU A 29 10.77 3.75 -2.72
N GLY A 30 10.02 3.63 -3.83
CA GLY A 30 10.27 2.62 -4.88
C GLY A 30 9.52 1.31 -4.76
N ALA A 31 8.67 1.12 -3.74
CA ALA A 31 7.81 -0.05 -3.64
C ALA A 31 6.61 0.03 -4.60
N SER A 32 6.11 -1.14 -5.00
CA SER A 32 4.98 -1.30 -5.92
C SER A 32 3.87 -2.20 -5.34
N LEU A 33 2.74 -2.25 -6.05
CA LEU A 33 1.60 -3.10 -5.77
C LEU A 33 1.44 -4.16 -6.87
N LYS A 34 1.25 -5.41 -6.44
CA LYS A 34 0.73 -6.50 -7.26
C LYS A 34 -0.58 -7.01 -6.67
N LEU A 35 -1.67 -6.94 -7.43
CA LEU A 35 -2.99 -7.49 -7.09
C LEU A 35 -3.35 -8.60 -8.08
N GLY A 36 -3.70 -9.78 -7.57
CA GLY A 36 -4.13 -10.91 -8.39
C GLY A 36 -5.47 -10.69 -9.09
N LYS A 37 -5.97 -11.77 -9.68
CA LYS A 37 -7.24 -11.81 -10.42
C LYS A 37 -8.42 -12.10 -9.50
N PHE A 38 -9.62 -11.75 -9.93
CA PHE A 38 -10.88 -12.09 -9.27
C PHE A 38 -10.99 -11.61 -7.80
N CYS A 39 -10.34 -10.51 -7.45
CA CYS A 39 -10.44 -9.95 -6.09
C CYS A 39 -11.64 -9.01 -5.95
N SER A 40 -12.29 -9.05 -4.78
CA SER A 40 -13.38 -8.16 -4.41
C SER A 40 -12.88 -7.13 -3.40
N ILE A 41 -12.84 -5.86 -3.77
CA ILE A 41 -12.35 -4.78 -2.91
C ILE A 41 -13.52 -3.90 -2.45
N ALA A 42 -13.77 -3.85 -1.14
CA ALA A 42 -14.80 -3.00 -0.56
C ALA A 42 -14.35 -1.53 -0.45
N ASP A 43 -15.28 -0.68 -0.02
CA ASP A 43 -15.09 0.76 0.06
C ASP A 43 -13.97 1.15 1.04
N HIS A 44 -13.23 2.21 0.72
CA HIS A 44 -12.21 2.80 1.60
C HIS A 44 -11.00 1.89 1.91
N VAL A 45 -10.72 0.90 1.07
CA VAL A 45 -9.49 0.10 1.19
C VAL A 45 -8.28 0.93 0.76
N THR A 46 -7.24 0.96 1.60
CA THR A 46 -6.01 1.71 1.32
C THR A 46 -4.77 0.82 1.43
N VAL A 47 -3.96 0.80 0.37
CA VAL A 47 -2.62 0.21 0.36
C VAL A 47 -1.58 1.30 0.56
N PHE A 48 -0.70 1.12 1.54
CA PHE A 48 0.46 1.98 1.76
C PHE A 48 1.72 1.30 1.22
N LEU A 49 2.38 1.92 0.25
CA LEU A 49 3.65 1.45 -0.32
C LEU A 49 4.88 2.06 0.38
N GLY A 50 4.67 2.96 1.33
CA GLY A 50 5.73 3.65 2.07
C GLY A 50 5.12 4.60 3.08
N GLY A 51 5.82 5.70 3.36
CA GLY A 51 5.40 6.73 4.31
C GLY A 51 5.67 6.34 5.76
N GLU A 52 6.37 5.22 6.02
CA GLU A 52 6.60 4.78 7.38
C GLU A 52 7.69 5.63 8.06
N HIS A 53 7.43 5.97 9.32
CA HIS A 53 8.42 6.60 10.18
C HIS A 53 9.50 5.60 10.60
N ARG A 54 10.73 6.08 10.82
CA ARG A 54 11.88 5.26 11.22
C ARG A 54 11.82 4.89 12.70
N THR A 55 11.08 3.82 13.02
CA THR A 55 11.02 3.21 14.36
C THR A 55 12.34 2.61 14.83
N ASP A 56 13.29 2.45 13.91
CA ASP A 56 14.65 1.97 14.13
C ASP A 56 15.67 3.11 14.41
N TRP A 57 15.24 4.37 14.38
CA TRP A 57 16.05 5.53 14.76
C TRP A 57 15.81 5.95 16.21
N ILE A 58 16.67 6.84 16.73
CA ILE A 58 16.53 7.43 18.08
C ILE A 58 15.18 8.15 18.23
N SER A 59 14.66 8.74 17.15
CA SER A 59 13.36 9.41 17.13
C SER A 59 12.64 9.07 15.82
N THR A 60 11.32 8.89 15.92
CA THR A 60 10.44 8.74 14.75
C THR A 60 10.11 10.09 14.11
N TYR A 61 10.52 11.22 14.69
CA TYR A 61 10.20 12.53 14.14
C TYR A 61 10.88 12.75 12.77
N PRO A 62 10.14 13.23 11.76
CA PRO A 62 10.62 13.34 10.39
C PRO A 62 11.47 14.61 10.20
N PHE A 63 12.65 14.66 10.83
CA PHE A 63 13.51 15.86 10.85
C PHE A 63 13.82 16.40 9.45
N ASN A 64 14.08 15.52 8.48
CA ASN A 64 14.34 15.94 7.10
C ASN A 64 13.18 16.65 6.42
N ALA A 65 11.94 16.28 6.77
CA ALA A 65 10.75 16.84 6.16
C ALA A 65 10.16 18.03 6.95
N LYS A 66 10.53 18.21 8.22
CA LYS A 66 9.89 19.19 9.12
C LYS A 66 10.83 20.23 9.72
N VAL A 67 12.15 20.02 9.68
CA VAL A 67 13.11 20.94 10.28
C VAL A 67 14.20 21.30 9.27
N PRO A 68 14.43 22.59 8.98
CA PRO A 68 15.43 23.02 8.01
C PRO A 68 16.84 22.45 8.28
N VAL A 69 17.29 22.39 9.54
CA VAL A 69 18.60 21.82 9.89
C VAL A 69 18.68 20.31 9.61
N GLY A 70 17.54 19.62 9.56
CA GLY A 70 17.47 18.19 9.28
C GLY A 70 17.36 17.85 7.79
N ALA A 71 17.25 18.83 6.89
CA ALA A 71 16.94 18.62 5.47
C ALA A 71 17.93 17.68 4.74
N GLY A 72 19.17 17.57 5.22
CA GLY A 72 20.17 16.66 4.66
C GLY A 72 20.03 15.19 5.08
N PHE A 73 19.16 14.84 6.04
CA PHE A 73 18.99 13.45 6.44
C PHE A 73 18.22 12.67 5.38
N SER A 74 18.75 11.50 5.03
CA SER A 74 18.18 10.58 4.05
C SER A 74 17.60 9.33 4.72
N GLY A 75 16.75 8.60 3.99
CA GLY A 75 16.17 7.34 4.46
C GLY A 75 14.87 7.46 5.25
N HIS A 76 14.27 8.65 5.35
CA HIS A 76 12.90 8.87 5.83
C HIS A 76 12.10 9.63 4.75
N PRO A 77 10.83 9.26 4.44
CA PRO A 77 10.11 8.09 4.94
C PRO A 77 10.74 6.76 4.49
N LYS A 78 10.34 5.64 5.12
CA LYS A 78 10.76 4.29 4.71
C LYS A 78 9.59 3.47 4.16
N THR A 79 9.96 2.43 3.44
CA THR A 79 9.07 1.34 3.02
C THR A 79 9.61 0.00 3.55
N LYS A 80 8.71 -0.96 3.77
CA LYS A 80 9.04 -2.38 3.97
C LYS A 80 9.04 -3.18 2.65
N GLY A 81 8.84 -2.52 1.52
CA GLY A 81 8.84 -3.11 0.18
C GLY A 81 7.44 -3.30 -0.40
N ASP A 82 7.38 -4.10 -1.46
CA ASP A 82 6.17 -4.30 -2.26
C ASP A 82 5.03 -4.91 -1.46
N VAL A 83 3.81 -4.56 -1.86
CA VAL A 83 2.59 -5.22 -1.41
C VAL A 83 2.16 -6.22 -2.47
N ILE A 84 1.97 -7.48 -2.06
CA ILE A 84 1.57 -8.57 -2.95
C ILE A 84 0.27 -9.16 -2.43
N ILE A 85 -0.80 -9.03 -3.20
CA ILE A 85 -2.11 -9.63 -2.94
C ILE A 85 -2.35 -10.72 -3.98
N GLY A 86 -2.61 -11.94 -3.52
CA GLY A 86 -2.88 -13.11 -4.35
C GLY A 86 -4.18 -13.02 -5.16
N HIS A 87 -4.63 -14.17 -5.66
CA HIS A 87 -5.88 -14.28 -6.42
C HIS A 87 -7.06 -14.56 -5.48
N ASP A 88 -8.27 -14.17 -5.89
CA ASP A 88 -9.49 -14.53 -5.17
C ASP A 88 -9.47 -14.07 -3.69
N VAL A 89 -9.10 -12.82 -3.47
CA VAL A 89 -9.04 -12.21 -2.13
C VAL A 89 -10.23 -11.27 -1.97
N TRP A 90 -10.95 -11.39 -0.85
CA TRP A 90 -11.92 -10.40 -0.42
C TRP A 90 -11.29 -9.46 0.61
N ILE A 91 -11.31 -8.16 0.32
CA ILE A 91 -10.80 -7.12 1.22
C ILE A 91 -11.97 -6.27 1.72
N GLY A 92 -12.20 -6.33 3.04
CA GLY A 92 -13.28 -5.65 3.73
C GLY A 92 -13.10 -4.14 3.84
N SER A 93 -14.22 -3.44 4.06
CA SER A 93 -14.24 -1.98 4.04
C SER A 93 -13.32 -1.37 5.10
N GLY A 94 -12.62 -0.30 4.73
CA GLY A 94 -11.70 0.42 5.61
C GLY A 94 -10.43 -0.36 5.99
N ALA A 95 -10.14 -1.48 5.34
CA ALA A 95 -8.89 -2.19 5.56
C ALA A 95 -7.68 -1.35 5.10
N MET A 96 -6.62 -1.37 5.91
CA MET A 96 -5.34 -0.74 5.60
C MET A 96 -4.27 -1.83 5.43
N ILE A 97 -3.62 -1.85 4.28
CA ILE A 97 -2.58 -2.81 3.94
C ILE A 97 -1.25 -2.07 3.93
N MET A 98 -0.38 -2.38 4.89
CA MET A 98 0.90 -1.70 5.04
C MET A 98 1.94 -2.21 4.05
N SER A 99 3.00 -1.43 3.84
CA SER A 99 4.10 -1.79 2.94
C SER A 99 4.71 -3.15 3.34
N GLY A 100 5.19 -3.92 2.36
CA GLY A 100 5.79 -5.24 2.57
C GLY A 100 4.80 -6.37 2.89
N VAL A 101 3.49 -6.10 3.04
CA VAL A 101 2.49 -7.14 3.33
C VAL A 101 2.29 -8.06 2.11
N LYS A 102 2.24 -9.37 2.38
CA LYS A 102 1.92 -10.42 1.39
C LYS A 102 0.67 -11.17 1.83
N VAL A 103 -0.38 -11.11 1.03
CA VAL A 103 -1.65 -11.81 1.24
C VAL A 103 -1.72 -13.00 0.28
N GLY A 104 -1.95 -14.19 0.82
CA GLY A 104 -2.14 -15.40 0.02
C GLY A 104 -3.41 -15.37 -0.82
N SER A 105 -3.52 -16.28 -1.78
CA SER A 105 -4.76 -16.46 -2.54
C SER A 105 -5.87 -17.06 -1.67
N VAL A 106 -7.14 -16.85 -2.04
CA VAL A 106 -8.32 -17.40 -1.33
C VAL A 106 -8.33 -16.96 0.14
N SER A 107 -8.14 -15.66 0.37
CA SER A 107 -7.99 -15.06 1.70
C SER A 107 -9.02 -13.97 1.96
N LEU A 108 -9.32 -13.74 3.24
CA LEU A 108 -10.13 -12.64 3.71
C LEU A 108 -9.25 -11.69 4.52
N LEU A 109 -9.25 -10.40 4.16
CA LEU A 109 -8.57 -9.35 4.91
C LEU A 109 -9.60 -8.31 5.35
N THR A 110 -9.72 -8.07 6.65
CA THR A 110 -10.64 -7.10 7.23
C THR A 110 -9.90 -6.12 8.12
N ARG A 111 -10.52 -4.97 8.38
CA ARG A 111 -10.09 -4.05 9.43
C ARG A 111 -10.22 -4.75 10.80
N SER A 112 -9.26 -4.55 11.69
CA SER A 112 -9.42 -4.87 13.12
C SER A 112 -10.21 -3.76 13.82
N ASP A 113 -11.06 -4.13 14.76
CA ASP A 113 -11.79 -3.22 15.65
C ASP A 113 -10.90 -2.56 16.72
#